data_AF-A0A6I3LS37-F1
#
_entry.id   AF-A0A6I3LS37-F1
#
_cell.length_a   1.000
_cell.length_b   1.000
_cell.length_c   1.000
_cell.angle_alpha   90.00
_cell.angle_beta   90.00
_cell.angle_gamma   90.00
#
_symmetry.space_group_name_H-M   'P 1'
#
loop_
_entity.id
_entity.type
_entity.pdbx_description
1 polymer ?
#
loop_
_entity_poly.entity_id
_entity_poly.type
_entity_poly.pdbx_seq_one_letter_code
_entity_poly.pdbx_strand_id
1 'polypeptide(L)'
;MNNNTLKQYKNAIRKKYEIEKEGKYFDYLYKPSRGKLRDFCWLIFENNPTKDDLNVFSNLLGLDFDHTKKNKFKETKDKFRPIETFFKGETDPSNIDAINMAAILVDFEPRPFKKFYENSKTKKEKQEKKSKKRSFFLDFKSMFF
;
A
#
# COMPACT_ATOMS: atom_id res chain seq x y z
N MET A 1 6.31 3.17 -16.83
CA MET A 1 5.33 2.59 -15.88
C MET A 1 3.95 3.10 -16.24
N ASN A 2 2.90 2.26 -16.25
CA ASN A 2 1.55 2.76 -16.50
C ASN A 2 1.10 3.63 -15.33
N ASN A 3 1.01 4.95 -15.54
CA ASN A 3 0.53 5.93 -14.54
C ASN A 3 -0.82 5.52 -13.93
N ASN A 4 -1.63 4.75 -14.66
CA ASN A 4 -2.89 4.21 -14.20
C ASN A 4 -2.74 3.21 -13.04
N THR A 5 -1.76 2.29 -13.06
CA THR A 5 -1.63 1.27 -12.01
C THR A 5 -1.17 1.87 -10.69
N LEU A 6 -0.28 2.87 -10.71
CA LEU A 6 0.14 3.58 -9.49
C LEU A 6 -1.03 4.37 -8.89
N LYS A 7 -1.83 5.03 -9.74
CA LYS A 7 -3.06 5.71 -9.30
C LYS A 7 -4.06 4.75 -8.66
N GLN A 8 -4.22 3.56 -9.25
CA GLN A 8 -5.07 2.49 -8.69
C GLN A 8 -4.56 2.03 -7.31
N TYR A 9 -3.25 1.82 -7.16
CA TYR A 9 -2.63 1.44 -5.89
C TYR A 9 -2.88 2.49 -4.81
N LYS A 10 -2.58 3.76 -5.10
CA LYS A 10 -2.85 4.90 -4.20
C LYS A 10 -4.32 4.97 -3.78
N ASN A 11 -5.24 4.83 -4.73
CA ASN A 11 -6.68 4.87 -4.45
C ASN A 11 -7.13 3.67 -3.60
N ALA A 12 -6.56 2.48 -3.80
CA ALA A 12 -6.87 1.31 -3.00
C ALA A 12 -6.40 1.49 -1.55
N ILE A 13 -5.20 2.05 -1.35
CA ILE A 13 -4.68 2.39 -0.01
C ILE A 13 -5.58 3.42 0.67
N ARG A 14 -5.98 4.50 -0.02
CA ARG A 14 -6.91 5.51 0.54
C ARG A 14 -8.22 4.87 0.99
N LYS A 15 -8.82 4.01 0.16
CA LYS A 15 -10.04 3.29 0.54
C LYS A 15 -9.86 2.42 1.78
N LYS A 16 -8.72 1.74 1.90
CA LYS A 16 -8.39 0.93 3.07
C LYS A 16 -8.20 1.82 4.31
N TYR A 17 -7.49 2.94 4.17
CA TYR A 17 -7.33 3.94 5.23
C TYR A 17 -8.67 4.45 5.77
N GLU A 18 -9.63 4.77 4.89
CA GLU A 18 -10.97 5.24 5.32
C GLU A 18 -11.71 4.24 6.21
N ILE A 19 -11.45 2.93 6.04
CA ILE A 19 -12.01 1.87 6.87
C ILE A 19 -11.21 1.73 8.17
N GLU A 20 -9.88 1.65 8.06
CA GLU A 20 -9.00 1.39 9.20
C GLU A 20 -8.90 2.57 10.19
N LYS A 21 -9.16 3.80 9.73
CA LYS A 21 -9.14 4.99 10.60
C LYS A 21 -10.20 4.95 11.70
N GLU A 22 -11.27 4.16 11.51
CA GLU A 22 -12.34 3.91 12.47
C GLU A 22 -12.18 2.56 13.21
N GLY A 23 -11.09 1.85 12.92
CA GLY A 23 -10.83 0.51 13.43
C GLY A 23 -9.92 0.46 14.66
N LYS A 24 -9.16 -0.64 14.77
CA LYS A 24 -8.32 -0.99 15.93
C LYS A 24 -7.33 0.11 16.33
N TYR A 25 -6.79 0.83 15.35
CA TYR A 25 -5.74 1.84 15.56
C TYR A 25 -6.28 3.28 15.41
N PHE A 26 -7.55 3.49 15.78
CA PHE A 26 -8.24 4.78 15.75
C PHE A 26 -7.40 5.94 16.31
N ASP A 27 -6.76 5.74 17.46
CA ASP A 27 -5.97 6.78 18.15
C ASP A 27 -4.86 7.36 17.28
N TYR A 28 -4.31 6.55 16.38
CA TYR A 28 -3.24 6.93 15.45
C TYR A 28 -3.79 7.44 14.11
N LEU A 29 -4.86 6.83 13.61
CA LEU A 29 -5.33 7.01 12.23
C LEU A 29 -6.49 7.98 12.05
N TYR A 30 -7.34 8.25 13.07
CA TYR A 30 -8.48 9.15 12.91
C TYR A 30 -8.07 10.61 12.65
N LYS A 31 -7.04 11.07 13.40
CA LYS A 31 -6.39 12.37 13.22
C LYS A 31 -4.88 12.16 13.19
N PRO A 32 -4.34 11.71 12.05
CA PRO A 32 -2.94 11.34 11.95
C PRO A 32 -2.09 12.61 12.01
N SER A 33 -1.01 12.52 12.79
CA SER A 33 0.07 13.49 12.82
C SER A 33 1.37 12.76 12.53
N ARG A 34 2.42 13.48 12.12
CA ARG A 34 3.75 12.87 11.86
C ARG A 34 4.26 12.05 13.05
N GLY A 35 4.03 12.55 14.27
CA GLY A 35 4.40 11.83 15.49
C GLY A 35 3.59 10.56 15.68
N LYS A 36 2.26 10.64 15.53
CA LYS A 36 1.38 9.47 15.63
C LYS A 36 1.70 8.40 14.59
N LEU A 37 1.91 8.79 13.33
CA LEU A 37 2.25 7.85 12.26
C LEU A 37 3.62 7.20 12.47
N ARG A 38 4.60 7.96 12.97
CA ARG A 38 5.90 7.43 13.36
C ARG A 38 5.75 6.38 14.47
N ASP A 39 5.07 6.73 15.56
CA ASP A 39 4.91 5.83 16.71
C ASP A 39 4.09 4.59 16.33
N PHE A 40 3.11 4.76 15.45
CA PHE A 40 2.33 3.65 14.90
C PHE A 40 3.15 2.75 13.97
N CYS A 41 4.01 3.32 13.12
CA CYS A 41 4.96 2.56 12.31
C CYS A 41 5.83 1.67 13.20
N TRP A 42 6.38 2.22 14.29
CA TRP A 42 7.15 1.42 15.24
C TRP A 42 6.34 0.25 15.80
N LEU A 43 5.10 0.49 16.23
CA LEU A 43 4.20 -0.54 16.76
C LEU A 43 3.93 -1.66 15.74
N ILE A 44 3.74 -1.34 14.46
CA ILE A 44 3.53 -2.35 13.42
C ILE A 44 4.78 -3.19 13.23
N PHE A 45 5.95 -2.56 13.17
CA PHE A 45 7.22 -3.25 12.94
C PHE A 45 7.74 -4.01 14.16
N GLU A 46 7.24 -3.73 15.35
CA GLU A 46 7.43 -4.60 16.52
C GLU A 46 6.65 -5.93 16.40
N ASN A 47 5.59 -5.97 15.60
CA ASN A 47 4.67 -7.11 15.49
C ASN A 47 4.92 -7.94 14.21
N ASN A 48 6.12 -8.52 14.08
CA ASN A 48 6.52 -9.45 13.00
C ASN A 48 6.32 -8.91 11.57
N PRO A 49 7.12 -7.92 11.13
CA PRO A 49 7.08 -7.40 9.77
C PRO A 49 7.57 -8.44 8.76
N THR A 50 7.04 -8.40 7.55
CA THR A 50 7.57 -9.24 6.46
C THR A 50 8.93 -8.69 5.98
N LYS A 51 9.70 -9.52 5.26
CA LYS A 51 10.96 -9.07 4.65
C LYS A 51 10.78 -7.87 3.71
N ASP A 52 9.65 -7.82 3.00
CA ASP A 52 9.36 -6.69 2.12
C ASP A 52 9.01 -5.43 2.90
N ASP A 53 8.30 -5.56 4.03
CA ASP A 53 8.01 -4.43 4.91
C ASP A 53 9.31 -3.84 5.47
N LEU A 54 10.25 -4.69 5.91
CA LEU A 54 11.58 -4.28 6.37
C LEU A 54 12.36 -3.52 5.29
N ASN A 55 12.29 -3.96 4.03
CA ASN A 55 12.92 -3.25 2.92
C ASN A 55 12.29 -1.86 2.71
N VAL A 56 10.97 -1.75 2.78
CA VAL A 56 10.26 -0.46 2.66
C VAL A 56 10.64 0.48 3.80
N PHE A 57 10.80 -0.04 5.02
CA PHE A 57 11.28 0.71 6.17
C PHE A 57 12.67 1.28 5.95
N SER A 58 13.62 0.41 5.56
CA SER A 58 15.00 0.82 5.31
C SER A 58 15.09 1.85 4.18
N ASN A 59 14.33 1.67 3.09
CA ASN A 59 14.31 2.62 1.98
C ASN A 59 13.76 4.00 2.37
N LEU A 60 12.68 4.08 3.14
CA LEU A 60 12.07 5.37 3.52
C LEU A 60 12.92 6.12 4.54
N LEU A 61 13.46 5.41 5.53
CA LEU A 61 14.09 5.99 6.70
C LEU A 61 15.62 6.05 6.58
N GLY A 62 16.21 5.32 5.64
CA GLY A 62 17.65 5.21 5.44
C GLY A 62 18.36 4.44 6.55
N LEU A 63 17.64 3.56 7.26
CA LEU A 63 18.17 2.77 8.37
C LEU A 63 17.41 1.46 8.53
N ASP A 64 18.13 0.40 8.88
CA ASP A 64 17.51 -0.90 9.13
C ASP A 64 16.74 -0.92 10.44
N PHE A 65 15.61 -1.62 10.45
CA PHE A 65 14.80 -1.78 11.64
C PHE A 65 15.58 -2.57 12.70
N ASP A 66 15.75 -1.95 13.86
CA ASP A 66 16.48 -2.50 14.99
C ASP A 66 15.78 -2.06 16.27
N HIS A 67 15.27 -3.02 17.03
CA HIS A 67 14.55 -2.78 18.28
C HIS A 67 15.37 -1.97 19.30
N THR A 68 16.70 -2.02 19.23
CA THR A 68 17.61 -1.29 20.12
C THR A 68 17.80 0.18 19.73
N LYS A 69 17.45 0.57 18.50
CA LYS A 69 17.71 1.90 17.92
C LYS A 69 16.50 2.84 17.95
N LYS A 70 15.56 2.63 18.89
CA LYS A 70 14.35 3.46 19.04
C LYS A 70 14.62 4.97 19.13
N ASN A 71 15.76 5.37 19.69
CA ASN A 71 16.14 6.79 19.78
C ASN A 71 16.43 7.40 18.40
N LYS A 72 17.16 6.69 17.52
CA LYS A 72 17.43 7.14 16.14
C LYS A 72 16.13 7.25 15.33
N PHE A 73 15.18 6.35 15.59
CA PHE A 73 13.88 6.38 14.93
C PHE A 73 13.07 7.65 15.23
N LYS A 74 13.20 8.22 16.45
CA LYS A 74 12.48 9.45 16.82
C LYS A 74 12.82 10.65 15.92
N GLU A 75 14.04 10.69 15.39
CA GLU A 75 14.56 11.76 14.51
C GLU A 75 13.96 11.70 13.10
N THR A 76 13.35 10.59 12.71
CA THR A 76 12.82 10.39 11.34
C THR A 76 11.42 10.98 11.11
N LYS A 77 10.88 11.75 12.06
CA LYS A 77 9.52 12.31 12.04
C LYS A 77 9.17 13.00 10.72
N ASP A 78 10.12 13.71 10.10
CA ASP A 78 9.86 14.45 8.85
C ASP A 78 9.60 13.55 7.65
N LYS A 79 10.10 12.30 7.67
CA LYS A 79 9.86 11.30 6.62
C LYS A 79 8.40 10.85 6.56
N PHE A 80 7.62 11.08 7.62
CA PHE A 80 6.20 10.76 7.69
C PHE A 80 5.29 11.89 7.17
N ARG A 81 5.83 13.07 6.86
CA ARG A 81 5.04 14.19 6.30
C ARG A 81 4.28 13.79 5.02
N PRO A 82 4.88 13.13 4.01
CA PRO A 82 4.17 12.75 2.79
C PRO A 82 3.04 11.74 3.03
N ILE A 83 3.16 10.93 4.08
CA ILE A 83 2.16 9.92 4.47
C ILE A 83 0.98 10.61 5.16
N GLU A 84 1.28 11.53 6.08
CA GLU A 84 0.28 12.36 6.75
C GLU A 84 -0.60 13.11 5.73
N THR A 85 0.03 13.87 4.84
CA THR A 85 -0.69 14.68 3.84
C THR A 85 -1.39 13.81 2.80
N PHE A 86 -0.92 12.58 2.56
CA PHE A 86 -1.60 11.61 1.71
C PHE A 86 -2.89 11.06 2.35
N PHE A 87 -2.84 10.69 3.63
CA PHE A 87 -4.00 10.21 4.38
C PHE A 87 -5.05 11.30 4.60
N LYS A 88 -4.63 12.55 4.79
CA LYS A 88 -5.56 13.69 4.85
C LYS A 88 -6.14 14.10 3.49
N GLY A 89 -5.65 13.53 2.40
CA GLY A 89 -6.07 13.90 1.04
C GLY A 89 -5.55 15.26 0.55
N GLU A 90 -4.63 15.88 1.29
CA GLU A 90 -4.05 17.19 0.96
C GLU A 90 -3.08 17.11 -0.23
N THR A 91 -2.37 15.98 -0.37
CA THR A 91 -1.35 15.80 -1.41
C THR A 91 -1.39 14.41 -2.04
N ASP A 92 -0.86 14.30 -3.25
CA ASP A 92 -0.60 13.02 -3.91
C ASP A 92 0.93 12.78 -4.02
N PRO A 93 1.55 12.04 -3.09
CA PRO A 93 3.01 11.91 -3.06
C PRO A 93 3.51 11.15 -4.30
N SER A 94 4.62 11.60 -4.87
CA SER A 94 5.32 10.88 -5.95
C SER A 94 6.32 9.85 -5.42
N ASN A 95 6.70 9.95 -4.14
CA ASN A 95 7.63 9.03 -3.49
C ASN A 95 6.97 7.66 -3.27
N ILE A 96 7.48 6.65 -3.98
CA ILE A 96 6.98 5.26 -3.92
C ILE A 96 7.18 4.64 -2.53
N ASP A 97 8.29 4.95 -1.84
CA ASP A 97 8.57 4.41 -0.51
C ASP A 97 7.57 4.94 0.52
N ALA A 98 7.20 6.22 0.42
CA ALA A 98 6.15 6.80 1.27
C ALA A 98 4.78 6.16 0.99
N ILE A 99 4.44 5.87 -0.27
CA ILE A 99 3.19 5.19 -0.63
C ILE A 99 3.19 3.74 -0.12
N ASN A 100 4.31 3.02 -0.25
CA ASN A 100 4.45 1.67 0.28
C ASN A 100 4.34 1.66 1.80
N MET A 101 4.96 2.62 2.48
CA MET A 101 4.81 2.77 3.92
C MET A 101 3.35 3.04 4.32
N ALA A 102 2.65 3.90 3.57
CA ALA A 102 1.22 4.11 3.78
C ALA A 102 0.41 2.81 3.64
N ALA A 103 0.76 1.93 2.69
CA ALA A 103 0.13 0.62 2.54
C ALA A 103 0.37 -0.29 3.75
N ILE A 104 1.57 -0.28 4.33
CA ILE A 104 1.91 -1.03 5.54
C ILE A 104 1.08 -0.54 6.73
N LEU A 105 1.00 0.78 6.92
CA LEU A 105 0.28 1.38 8.05
C LEU A 105 -1.22 1.02 8.08
N VAL A 106 -1.83 0.75 6.94
CA VAL A 106 -3.26 0.39 6.85
C VAL A 106 -3.48 -1.08 6.52
N ASP A 107 -2.44 -1.90 6.65
CA ASP A 107 -2.46 -3.33 6.32
C ASP A 107 -3.09 -3.62 4.94
N PHE A 108 -2.71 -2.84 3.93
CA PHE A 108 -3.18 -3.06 2.57
C PHE A 108 -2.34 -4.12 1.86
N GLU A 109 -2.97 -5.18 1.35
CA GLU A 109 -2.36 -6.17 0.46
C GLU A 109 -3.01 -6.10 -0.93
N PRO A 110 -2.24 -6.27 -2.03
CA PRO A 110 -0.83 -6.67 -2.08
C PRO A 110 0.16 -5.50 -1.93
N ARG A 111 1.14 -5.61 -1.03
CA ARG A 111 2.25 -4.65 -0.82
C ARG A 111 3.62 -5.33 -0.90
N PRO A 112 4.69 -4.65 -1.35
CA PRO A 112 4.77 -3.28 -1.87
C PRO A 112 4.26 -3.14 -3.32
N PHE A 113 4.34 -1.94 -3.91
CA PHE A 113 3.82 -1.62 -5.25
C PHE A 113 4.24 -2.62 -6.35
N LYS A 114 5.47 -3.16 -6.29
CA LYS A 114 5.92 -4.17 -7.26
C LYS A 114 5.00 -5.40 -7.28
N LYS A 115 4.65 -5.94 -6.10
CA LYS A 115 3.71 -7.07 -5.98
C LYS A 115 2.31 -6.68 -6.46
N PHE A 116 1.84 -5.47 -6.15
CA PHE A 116 0.57 -4.97 -6.67
C PHE A 116 0.56 -4.91 -8.20
N TYR A 117 1.63 -4.40 -8.80
CA TYR A 117 1.77 -4.28 -10.23
C TYR A 117 1.77 -5.65 -10.93
N GLU A 118 2.53 -6.61 -10.41
CA GLU A 118 2.56 -7.99 -10.92
C GLU A 118 1.18 -8.65 -10.83
N ASN A 119 0.51 -8.54 -9.68
CA ASN A 119 -0.84 -9.06 -9.48
C ASN A 119 -1.87 -8.41 -10.43
N SER A 120 -1.70 -7.13 -10.76
CA SER A 120 -2.57 -6.43 -11.70
C SER A 120 -2.44 -6.97 -13.13
N LYS A 121 -1.23 -7.40 -13.55
CA LYS A 121 -0.99 -8.02 -14.87
C LYS A 121 -1.64 -9.40 -14.95
N THR A 122 -1.41 -10.26 -13.96
CA THR A 122 -1.97 -11.61 -13.95
C THR A 122 -3.50 -11.60 -13.92
N LYS A 123 -4.12 -10.63 -13.23
CA LYS A 123 -5.58 -10.45 -13.26
C LYS A 123 -6.10 -10.05 -14.64
N LYS A 124 -5.42 -9.15 -15.35
CA LYS A 124 -5.80 -8.75 -16.72
C LYS A 124 -5.71 -9.92 -17.70
N GLU A 125 -4.63 -10.70 -17.65
CA GLU A 125 -4.45 -11.88 -18.49
C GLU A 125 -5.52 -12.95 -18.25
N LYS A 126 -5.91 -13.16 -16.98
CA LYS A 126 -7.01 -14.08 -16.62
C LYS A 126 -8.36 -13.58 -17.12
N GLN A 127 -8.60 -12.25 -17.10
CA GLN A 127 -9.84 -11.67 -17.62
C GLN A 127 -9.91 -11.81 -19.14
N GLU A 128 -8.85 -11.46 -19.89
CA GLU A 128 -8.82 -11.61 -21.35
C GLU A 128 -9.01 -13.06 -21.81
N LYS A 129 -8.41 -14.03 -21.12
CA LYS A 129 -8.63 -15.46 -21.40
C LYS A 129 -10.09 -15.87 -21.14
N LYS A 130 -10.74 -15.33 -20.10
CA LYS A 130 -12.16 -15.57 -19.84
C LYS A 130 -13.06 -14.93 -20.90
N SER A 131 -12.75 -13.71 -21.37
CA SER A 131 -13.52 -13.03 -22.43
C SER A 131 -13.42 -13.80 -23.74
N LYS A 132 -12.21 -14.20 -24.16
CA LYS A 132 -11.99 -14.98 -25.39
C LYS A 132 -12.65 -16.36 -25.35
N LYS A 133 -12.60 -17.04 -24.19
CA LYS A 133 -13.28 -18.34 -24.02
C LYS A 133 -14.81 -18.19 -24.08
N ARG A 134 -15.36 -17.09 -23.53
CA ARG A 134 -16.79 -16.78 -23.64
C ARG A 134 -17.21 -16.46 -25.07
N SER A 135 -16.48 -15.59 -25.78
CA SER A 135 -16.81 -15.27 -27.17
C SER A 135 -16.78 -16.52 -28.06
N PHE A 136 -15.71 -17.33 -27.96
CA PHE A 136 -15.59 -18.59 -28.69
C PHE A 136 -16.77 -19.54 -28.43
N PHE A 137 -17.25 -19.62 -27.19
CA PHE A 137 -18.38 -20.47 -26.84
C PHE A 137 -19.72 -19.95 -27.37
N LEU A 138 -19.91 -18.62 -27.42
CA LEU A 138 -21.09 -18.02 -28.05
C LEU A 138 -21.08 -18.26 -29.57
N ASP A 139 -19.95 -18.02 -30.24
CA ASP A 139 -19.79 -18.20 -31.69
C ASP A 139 -20.01 -19.67 -32.09
N PHE A 140 -19.49 -20.61 -31.29
CA PHE A 140 -19.71 -22.04 -31.52
C PHE A 140 -21.18 -22.41 -31.31
N LYS A 141 -21.84 -21.88 -30.28
CA LYS A 141 -23.25 -22.18 -30.00
C LYS A 141 -24.19 -21.67 -31.11
N SER A 142 -23.89 -20.54 -31.76
CA SER A 142 -24.66 -20.03 -32.91
C SER A 142 -24.45 -20.79 -34.22
N MET A 143 -23.49 -21.72 -34.27
CA MET A 143 -23.26 -22.56 -35.47
C MET A 143 -24.12 -23.83 -35.48
N PHE A 144 -24.67 -24.23 -34.34
CA PHE A 144 -25.40 -25.51 -34.18
C PHE A 144 -26.87 -25.34 -33.79
N PHE A 145 -27.36 -24.09 -33.72
CA PHE A 145 -28.76 -23.70 -33.51
C PHE A 145 -29.10 -22.58 -34.48
#